data_AF-A0A9E5LLI0-F1
#
_entry.id   AF-A0A9E5LLI0-F1
#
_cell.length_a   1.000
_cell.length_b   1.000
_cell.length_c   1.000
_cell.angle_alpha   90.00
_cell.angle_beta   90.00
_cell.angle_gamma   90.00
#
_symmetry.space_group_name_H-M   'P 1'
#
loop_
_entity.id
_entity.type
_entity.pdbx_description
1 polymer ?
#
loop_
_entity_poly.entity_id
_entity_poly.type
_entity_poly.pdbx_seq_one_letter_code
_entity_poly.pdbx_strand_id
1 'polypeptide(L)'
;MTNHLAFMQRAIALSENGCGRTAPNPIVGAVIVGNDGNVIAEGFHDRKSSPDHAEVVALKIAGDKARGATMYVTLEPCNHTGTTGPCTQAIIDAGIATLVYAVADPNAVAAGGAALLKAAGIEVVAG
;
A
#
# COMPACT_ATOMS: atom_id res chain seq x y z
N MET A 1 -10.01 -19.12 -2.06
CA MET A 1 -10.71 -17.83 -1.95
C MET A 1 -9.91 -16.96 -1.02
N THR A 2 -9.30 -15.91 -1.53
CA THR A 2 -8.52 -14.95 -0.74
C THR A 2 -9.50 -14.10 0.09
N ASN A 3 -9.37 -14.11 1.41
CA ASN A 3 -10.25 -13.32 2.28
C ASN A 3 -9.73 -11.88 2.35
N HIS A 4 -10.09 -11.05 1.37
CA HIS A 4 -9.68 -9.64 1.30
C HIS A 4 -10.03 -8.86 2.57
N LEU A 5 -11.17 -9.16 3.19
CA LEU A 5 -11.62 -8.49 4.40
C LEU A 5 -10.65 -8.70 5.58
N ALA A 6 -10.18 -9.94 5.80
CA ALA A 6 -9.25 -10.23 6.89
C ALA A 6 -7.91 -9.50 6.73
N PHE A 7 -7.38 -9.44 5.51
CA PHE A 7 -6.12 -8.73 5.25
C PHE A 7 -6.28 -7.22 5.30
N MET A 8 -7.42 -6.68 4.84
CA MET A 8 -7.71 -5.26 4.99
C MET A 8 -7.91 -4.87 6.47
N GLN A 9 -8.59 -5.70 7.27
CA GLN A 9 -8.67 -5.50 8.72
C GLN A 9 -7.30 -5.49 9.39
N ARG A 10 -6.38 -6.34 8.93
CA ARG A 10 -4.99 -6.32 9.39
C ARG A 10 -4.28 -5.03 8.98
N ALA A 11 -4.44 -4.56 7.75
CA ALA A 11 -3.89 -3.28 7.28
C ALA A 11 -4.44 -2.09 8.11
N ILE A 12 -5.73 -2.09 8.45
CA ILE A 12 -6.35 -1.08 9.32
C ILE A 12 -5.71 -1.12 10.72
N ALA A 13 -5.59 -2.29 11.35
CA ALA A 13 -4.96 -2.42 12.65
C ALA A 13 -3.49 -1.98 12.66
N LEU A 14 -2.75 -2.23 11.57
CA LEU A 14 -1.38 -1.73 11.41
C LEU A 14 -1.34 -0.21 11.33
N SER A 15 -2.30 0.40 10.62
CA SER A 15 -2.38 1.85 10.46
C SER A 15 -2.49 2.58 11.81
N GLU A 16 -3.16 2.00 12.81
CA GLU A 16 -3.34 2.60 14.14
C GLU A 16 -2.00 2.93 14.84
N ASN A 17 -0.91 2.23 14.51
CA ASN A 17 0.43 2.53 15.02
C ASN A 17 0.96 3.89 14.55
N GLY A 18 0.41 4.46 13.47
CA GLY A 18 0.72 5.79 12.94
C GLY A 18 0.02 6.95 13.67
N CYS A 19 -0.94 6.67 14.56
CA CYS A 19 -1.67 7.71 15.30
C CYS A 19 -0.72 8.65 16.07
N GLY A 20 -0.82 9.95 15.79
CA GLY A 20 0.04 10.98 16.40
C GLY A 20 1.49 11.00 15.88
N ARG A 21 1.77 10.29 14.77
CA ARG A 21 3.12 10.15 14.19
C ARG A 21 3.20 10.54 12.71
N THR A 22 2.08 10.66 12.01
CA THR A 22 2.06 10.92 10.56
C THR A 22 1.77 12.37 10.16
N ALA A 23 1.15 13.17 11.04
CA ALA A 23 0.65 14.50 10.67
C ALA A 23 1.72 15.39 9.97
N PRO A 24 1.37 16.11 8.89
CA PRO A 24 0.03 16.23 8.27
C PRO A 24 -0.39 15.07 7.35
N ASN A 25 0.42 14.02 7.18
CA ASN A 25 0.08 12.91 6.29
C ASN A 25 -1.00 12.00 6.89
N PRO A 26 -1.80 11.30 6.05
CA PRO A 26 -2.80 10.35 6.51
C PRO A 26 -2.16 9.18 7.25
N ILE A 27 -2.98 8.52 8.06
CA ILE A 27 -2.62 7.28 8.74
C ILE A 27 -2.92 6.12 7.79
N VAL A 28 -1.89 5.40 7.39
CA VAL A 28 -1.98 4.35 6.36
C VAL A 28 -1.27 3.08 6.84
N GLY A 29 -1.88 1.93 6.59
CA GLY A 29 -1.29 0.61 6.77
C GLY A 29 -1.33 -0.20 5.47
N ALA A 30 -0.37 -1.11 5.33
CA ALA A 30 -0.23 -1.98 4.17
C ALA A 30 0.17 -3.41 4.58
N VAL A 31 -0.34 -4.41 3.87
CA VAL A 31 -0.01 -5.83 4.04
C VAL A 31 0.26 -6.43 2.66
N ILE A 32 1.33 -7.22 2.53
CA ILE A 32 1.64 -7.98 1.32
C ILE A 32 1.41 -9.47 1.61
N VAL A 33 0.63 -10.12 0.77
CA VAL A 33 0.22 -11.52 0.92
C VAL A 33 0.65 -12.31 -0.31
N GLY A 34 1.31 -13.43 -0.08
CA GLY A 34 1.76 -14.35 -1.12
C GLY A 34 0.61 -15.15 -1.73
N ASN A 35 0.90 -15.80 -2.86
CA ASN A 35 -0.08 -16.65 -3.56
C ASN A 35 -0.47 -17.91 -2.78
N ASP A 36 0.33 -18.28 -1.78
CA ASP A 36 0.04 -19.33 -0.81
C ASP A 36 -0.93 -18.87 0.30
N GLY A 37 -1.32 -17.59 0.31
CA GLY A 37 -2.21 -16.99 1.30
C GLY A 37 -1.51 -16.53 2.58
N ASN A 38 -0.18 -16.62 2.66
CA ASN A 38 0.57 -16.20 3.83
C ASN A 38 0.96 -14.72 3.77
N VAL A 39 0.96 -14.04 4.91
CA VAL A 39 1.49 -12.68 5.02
C VAL A 39 3.01 -12.71 4.84
N ILE A 40 3.49 -11.96 3.85
CA ILE A 40 4.92 -11.81 3.53
C ILE A 40 5.50 -10.65 4.33
N ALA A 41 4.79 -9.52 4.35
CA ALA A 41 5.26 -8.29 4.96
C ALA A 41 4.12 -7.38 5.39
N GLU A 42 4.42 -6.52 6.34
CA GLU A 42 3.50 -5.55 6.92
C GLU A 42 4.20 -4.20 7.03
N GLY A 43 3.47 -3.12 6.80
CA GLY A 43 3.98 -1.76 6.88
C GLY A 43 2.92 -0.79 7.35
N PHE A 44 3.37 0.30 7.96
CA PHE A 44 2.54 1.46 8.27
C PHE A 44 3.37 2.72 8.13
N HIS A 45 2.72 3.86 7.89
CA HIS A 45 3.43 5.13 7.76
C HIS A 45 3.85 5.65 9.15
N ASP A 46 5.16 5.82 9.37
CA ASP A 46 5.72 6.40 10.59
C ASP A 46 6.79 7.45 10.27
N ARG A 47 6.36 8.72 10.19
CA ARG A 47 7.26 9.84 9.85
C ARG A 47 8.31 10.13 10.91
N LYS A 48 8.17 9.62 12.13
CA LYS A 48 9.22 9.73 13.16
C LYS A 48 10.39 8.80 12.86
N SER A 49 10.16 7.73 12.11
CA SER A 49 11.17 6.71 11.79
C SER A 49 11.71 6.85 10.36
N SER A 50 10.84 7.16 9.38
CA SER A 50 11.20 7.29 7.96
C SER A 50 10.17 8.13 7.20
N PRO A 51 10.54 8.85 6.12
CA PRO A 51 9.56 9.48 5.22
C PRO A 51 8.74 8.48 4.39
N ASP A 52 9.11 7.21 4.35
CA ASP A 52 8.44 6.19 3.54
C ASP A 52 6.96 6.00 3.92
N HIS A 53 6.11 5.82 2.91
CA HIS A 53 4.71 5.44 3.09
C HIS A 53 4.57 3.95 3.41
N ALA A 54 3.38 3.54 3.87
CA ALA A 54 3.12 2.18 4.32
C ALA A 54 3.45 1.13 3.25
N GLU A 55 3.13 1.41 2.00
CA GLU A 55 3.39 0.56 0.83
C GLU A 55 4.89 0.34 0.66
N VAL A 56 5.68 1.41 0.70
CA VAL A 56 7.14 1.35 0.55
C VAL A 56 7.78 0.62 1.72
N VAL A 57 7.30 0.81 2.94
CA VAL A 57 7.75 0.06 4.12
C VAL A 57 7.50 -1.44 3.93
N ALA A 58 6.28 -1.82 3.55
CA ALA A 58 5.94 -3.23 3.32
C ALA A 58 6.76 -3.83 2.18
N LEU A 59 6.96 -3.10 1.07
CA LEU A 59 7.77 -3.54 -0.07
C LEU A 59 9.23 -3.77 0.30
N LYS A 60 9.83 -2.86 1.09
CA LYS A 60 11.22 -3.00 1.57
C LYS A 60 11.39 -4.25 2.44
N ILE A 61 10.41 -4.57 3.28
CA ILE A 61 10.42 -5.79 4.10
C ILE A 61 10.23 -7.04 3.25
N ALA A 62 9.31 -7.00 2.28
CA ALA A 62 9.01 -8.14 1.41
C ALA A 62 10.19 -8.49 0.48
N GLY A 63 10.89 -7.48 -0.04
CA GLY A 63 11.91 -7.64 -1.06
C GLY A 63 11.37 -8.37 -2.28
N ASP A 64 12.14 -9.30 -2.85
CA ASP A 64 11.77 -10.04 -4.05
C ASP A 64 10.51 -10.91 -3.88
N LYS A 65 10.11 -11.21 -2.63
CA LYS A 65 8.89 -11.99 -2.35
C LYS A 65 7.62 -11.22 -2.71
N ALA A 66 7.69 -9.89 -2.89
CA ALA A 66 6.55 -9.09 -3.35
C ALA A 66 6.12 -9.41 -4.79
N ARG A 67 7.01 -9.98 -5.61
CA ARG A 67 6.73 -10.24 -7.02
C ARG A 67 5.59 -11.25 -7.17
N GLY A 68 4.55 -10.86 -7.89
CA GLY A 68 3.35 -11.65 -8.11
C GLY A 68 2.39 -11.71 -6.93
N ALA A 69 2.68 -10.99 -5.83
CA ALA A 69 1.87 -11.00 -4.61
C ALA A 69 0.66 -10.04 -4.71
N THR A 70 -0.21 -10.11 -3.70
CA THR A 70 -1.30 -9.14 -3.49
C THR A 70 -0.92 -8.14 -2.39
N MET A 71 -1.08 -6.85 -2.65
CA MET A 71 -0.96 -5.80 -1.64
C MET A 71 -2.35 -5.31 -1.21
N TYR A 72 -2.54 -5.18 0.10
CA TYR A 72 -3.71 -4.56 0.73
C TYR A 72 -3.27 -3.26 1.37
N VAL A 73 -3.94 -2.14 1.07
CA VAL A 73 -3.58 -0.82 1.61
C VAL A 73 -4.82 -0.02 2.00
N THR A 74 -4.78 0.72 3.10
CA THR A 74 -5.98 1.39 3.63
C THR A 74 -6.40 2.64 2.83
N LEU A 75 -5.50 3.20 2.02
CA LEU A 75 -5.74 4.38 1.18
C LEU A 75 -5.17 4.12 -0.21
N GLU A 76 -5.79 4.68 -1.25
CA GLU A 76 -5.26 4.63 -2.62
C GLU A 76 -3.78 5.08 -2.67
N PRO A 77 -2.89 4.29 -3.30
CA PRO A 77 -1.48 4.65 -3.39
C PRO A 77 -1.26 5.96 -4.14
N CYS A 78 -0.40 6.81 -3.59
CA CYS A 78 -0.16 8.13 -4.15
C CYS A 78 0.51 8.07 -5.53
N ASN A 79 0.05 8.94 -6.44
CA ASN A 79 0.59 9.06 -7.80
C ASN A 79 1.37 10.36 -8.07
N HIS A 80 1.88 10.99 -7.02
CA HIS A 80 2.67 12.21 -7.12
C HIS A 80 4.04 12.01 -6.48
N THR A 81 5.00 12.83 -6.89
CA THR A 81 6.30 12.89 -6.23
C THR A 81 6.28 14.00 -5.18
N GLY A 82 6.53 13.63 -3.93
CA GLY A 82 6.68 14.55 -2.80
C GLY A 82 8.09 14.44 -2.22
N THR A 83 8.19 14.27 -0.90
CA THR A 83 9.45 13.94 -0.21
C THR A 83 10.00 12.57 -0.64
N THR A 84 9.10 11.64 -0.96
CA THR A 84 9.39 10.32 -1.50
C THR A 84 8.86 10.21 -2.93
N GLY A 85 9.40 9.25 -3.69
CA GLY A 85 8.83 8.87 -5.00
C GLY A 85 7.40 8.32 -4.85
N PRO A 86 6.63 8.29 -5.96
CA PRO A 86 5.24 7.84 -5.94
C PRO A 86 5.16 6.35 -5.55
N CYS A 87 4.20 6.02 -4.68
CA CYS A 87 4.00 4.64 -4.25
C CYS A 87 3.58 3.75 -5.42
N THR A 88 2.88 4.29 -6.41
CA THR A 88 2.50 3.58 -7.62
C THR A 88 3.72 3.02 -8.37
N GLN A 89 4.79 3.79 -8.53
CA GLN A 89 6.00 3.31 -9.20
C GLN A 89 6.69 2.21 -8.38
N ALA A 90 6.77 2.36 -7.06
CA ALA A 90 7.35 1.34 -6.20
C ALA A 90 6.58 0.00 -6.28
N ILE A 91 5.25 0.05 -6.34
CA ILE A 91 4.38 -1.12 -6.49
C ILE A 91 4.62 -1.80 -7.85
N ILE A 92 4.74 -1.01 -8.93
CA ILE A 92 5.04 -1.51 -10.27
C ILE A 92 6.41 -2.19 -10.31
N ASP A 93 7.43 -1.52 -9.80
CA ASP A 93 8.82 -2.02 -9.82
C ASP A 93 8.96 -3.32 -9.01
N ALA A 94 8.24 -3.41 -7.88
CA ALA A 94 8.18 -4.62 -7.06
C ALA A 94 7.45 -5.78 -7.76
N GLY A 95 6.68 -5.50 -8.81
CA GLY A 95 5.93 -6.50 -9.56
C GLY A 95 4.75 -7.08 -8.77
N ILE A 96 4.08 -6.28 -7.93
CA ILE A 96 2.80 -6.66 -7.31
C ILE A 96 1.79 -7.00 -8.42
N ALA A 97 1.07 -8.12 -8.29
CA ALA A 97 0.08 -8.54 -9.29
C ALA A 97 -1.29 -7.93 -9.06
N THR A 98 -1.68 -7.82 -7.79
CA THR A 98 -3.01 -7.34 -7.37
C THR A 98 -2.87 -6.30 -6.25
N LEU A 99 -3.53 -5.16 -6.39
CA LEU A 99 -3.69 -4.16 -5.35
C LEU A 99 -5.15 -4.11 -4.90
N VAL A 100 -5.37 -4.17 -3.60
CA VAL A 100 -6.67 -3.96 -2.97
C VAL A 100 -6.56 -2.73 -2.07
N TYR A 101 -7.42 -1.73 -2.25
CA TYR A 101 -7.44 -0.54 -1.41
C TYR A 101 -8.83 -0.18 -0.89
N ALA A 102 -8.89 0.30 0.36
CA ALA A 102 -10.17 0.59 1.02
C ALA A 102 -10.77 1.94 0.60
N VAL A 103 -9.99 3.02 0.69
CA VAL A 103 -10.52 4.39 0.46
C VAL A 103 -9.77 5.05 -0.69
N ALA A 104 -10.49 5.65 -1.63
CA ALA A 104 -9.89 6.48 -2.69
C ALA A 104 -9.29 7.76 -2.09
N ASP A 105 -8.18 8.25 -2.65
CA ASP A 105 -7.54 9.44 -2.08
C ASP A 105 -8.42 10.69 -2.34
N PRO A 106 -8.90 11.40 -1.30
CA PRO A 106 -9.70 12.60 -1.49
C PRO A 106 -8.88 13.79 -2.01
N ASN A 107 -7.55 13.72 -1.96
CA ASN A 107 -6.68 14.78 -2.46
C ASN A 107 -6.47 14.65 -3.97
N ALA A 108 -7.00 15.62 -4.72
CA ALA A 108 -6.90 15.65 -6.19
C ALA A 108 -5.46 15.59 -6.74
N VAL A 109 -4.46 16.04 -5.96
CA VAL A 109 -3.04 15.98 -6.37
C VAL A 109 -2.46 14.57 -6.20
N ALA A 110 -2.97 13.80 -5.25
CA ALA A 110 -2.43 12.49 -4.90
C ALA A 110 -3.22 11.32 -5.50
N ALA A 111 -4.48 11.56 -5.87
CA ALA A 111 -5.38 10.62 -6.52
C ALA A 111 -4.89 10.17 -7.92
N GLY A 112 -5.56 9.16 -8.48
CA GLY A 112 -5.30 8.63 -9.81
C GLY A 112 -4.28 7.49 -9.82
N GLY A 113 -3.81 7.06 -8.64
CA GLY A 113 -2.91 5.92 -8.51
C GLY A 113 -3.56 4.61 -8.93
N ALA A 114 -4.84 4.41 -8.60
CA ALA A 114 -5.58 3.22 -9.03
C ALA A 114 -5.65 3.13 -10.56
N ALA A 115 -5.84 4.25 -11.26
CA ALA A 115 -5.88 4.28 -12.73
C ALA A 115 -4.51 3.97 -13.34
N LEU A 116 -3.43 4.55 -12.79
CA LEU A 116 -2.07 4.30 -13.27
C LEU A 116 -1.66 2.84 -13.07
N LEU A 117 -1.98 2.23 -11.92
CA LEU A 117 -1.67 0.83 -11.65
C LEU A 117 -2.43 -0.12 -12.58
N LYS A 118 -3.72 0.15 -12.85
CA LYS A 118 -4.49 -0.60 -13.87
C LYS A 118 -3.84 -0.51 -15.25
N ALA A 119 -3.39 0.69 -15.65
CA ALA A 119 -2.72 0.89 -16.93
C ALA A 119 -1.36 0.16 -17.02
N ALA A 120 -0.70 -0.07 -15.88
CA ALA A 120 0.53 -0.86 -15.78
C ALA A 120 0.29 -2.38 -15.73
N GLY A 121 -0.97 -2.84 -15.85
CA GLY A 121 -1.32 -4.27 -15.88
C GLY A 121 -1.52 -4.91 -14.51
N ILE A 122 -1.62 -4.11 -13.45
CA ILE A 122 -1.93 -4.58 -12.09
C ILE A 122 -3.45 -4.69 -11.94
N GLU A 123 -3.93 -5.79 -11.38
CA GLU A 123 -5.32 -5.92 -10.99
C GLU A 123 -5.61 -5.01 -9.80
N VAL A 124 -6.62 -4.15 -9.90
CA VAL A 124 -6.94 -3.20 -8.83
C VAL A 124 -8.40 -3.36 -8.38
N VAL A 125 -8.58 -3.67 -7.11
CA VAL A 125 -9.87 -3.81 -6.42
C VAL A 125 -10.03 -2.67 -5.42
N ALA A 126 -11.16 -1.97 -5.48
CA ALA A 126 -11.52 -0.87 -4.59
C ALA A 126 -12.71 -1.28 -3.70
N GLY A 127 -12.74 -0.82 -2.44
CA GLY A 127 -13.90 -0.98 -1.55
C GLY A 127 -13.56 -1.06 -0.08
#